data_AF-A0A8T4N5Y2-F1
#
_entry.id   AF-A0A8T4N5Y2-F1
#
_cell.length_a   1.000
_cell.length_b   1.000
_cell.length_c   1.000
_cell.angle_alpha   90.00
_cell.angle_beta   90.00
_cell.angle_gamma   90.00
#
_symmetry.space_group_name_H-M   'P 1'
#
loop_
_entity.id
_entity.type
_entity.pdbx_description
1 polymer ?
#
loop_
_entity_poly.entity_id
_entity_poly.type
_entity_poly.pdbx_seq_one_letter_code
_entity_poly.pdbx_strand_id
1 'polypeptide(L)'
;MAILKEFNEFLKEYKIVPLAVAFIIAIALTSLIQSIVNNLIMPIITFFIPGGAWRNAAFAIGPIILPWGALLNALVYFVIIAFVVFMIARSMLKEEKVTKK
;
A
#
# COMPACT_ATOMS: atom_id res chain seq x y z
N MET A 1 -38.23 19.09 -0.29
CA MET A 1 -37.27 18.25 -1.01
C MET A 1 -36.44 17.52 0.03
N ALA A 2 -36.14 16.23 -0.18
CA ALA A 2 -35.43 15.43 0.80
C ALA A 2 -33.93 15.70 0.70
N ILE A 3 -33.28 16.03 1.81
CA ILE A 3 -31.84 16.32 1.94
C ILE A 3 -30.95 15.29 1.22
N LEU A 4 -31.36 14.02 1.20
CA LEU A 4 -30.65 12.94 0.47
C LEU A 4 -30.57 13.16 -1.05
N LYS A 5 -31.60 13.78 -1.63
CA LYS A 5 -31.63 14.11 -3.06
C LYS A 5 -30.68 15.26 -3.37
N GLU A 6 -30.71 16.31 -2.54
CA GLU A 6 -29.78 17.45 -2.63
C GLU A 6 -28.32 17.02 -2.45
N PHE A 7 -28.06 16.08 -1.53
CA PHE A 7 -26.73 15.52 -1.34
C PHE A 7 -26.25 14.71 -2.55
N ASN A 8 -27.11 13.86 -3.14
CA ASN A 8 -26.75 13.11 -4.35
C ASN A 8 -26.51 14.03 -5.55
N GLU A 9 -27.33 15.08 -5.69
CA GLU A 9 -27.13 16.12 -6.71
C GLU A 9 -25.81 16.87 -6.50
N PHE A 10 -25.48 17.25 -5.26
CA PHE A 10 -24.18 17.83 -4.91
C PHE A 10 -23.00 16.91 -5.30
N LEU A 11 -23.04 15.63 -4.90
CA LEU A 11 -21.95 14.69 -5.22
C LEU A 11 -21.72 14.54 -6.73
N LYS A 12 -22.80 14.63 -7.52
CA LYS A 12 -22.75 14.58 -8.99
C LYS A 12 -22.24 15.88 -9.59
N GLU A 13 -22.75 17.01 -9.14
CA GLU A 13 -22.37 18.35 -9.62
C GLU A 13 -20.86 18.58 -9.47
N TYR A 14 -20.32 18.25 -8.29
CA TYR A 14 -18.91 18.43 -7.98
C TYR A 14 -18.02 17.24 -8.38
N LYS A 15 -18.57 16.22 -9.05
CA LYS A 15 -17.83 15.01 -9.51
C LYS A 15 -16.99 14.37 -8.40
N ILE A 16 -17.52 14.30 -7.18
CA ILE A 16 -16.80 13.78 -6.01
C ILE A 16 -16.78 12.24 -6.02
N VAL A 17 -17.78 11.60 -6.62
CA VAL A 17 -17.92 10.13 -6.61
C VAL A 17 -16.69 9.41 -7.17
N PRO A 18 -16.14 9.76 -8.36
CA PRO A 18 -14.93 9.11 -8.88
C PRO A 18 -13.70 9.32 -7.99
N LEU A 19 -13.56 10.51 -7.38
CA LEU A 19 -12.45 10.81 -6.46
C LEU A 19 -12.51 9.93 -5.20
N ALA A 20 -13.71 9.79 -4.62
CA ALA A 20 -13.92 8.95 -3.45
C ALA A 20 -13.60 7.47 -3.75
N VAL A 21 -14.04 6.97 -4.91
CA VAL A 21 -13.74 5.60 -5.35
C VAL A 21 -12.23 5.39 -5.52
N ALA A 22 -11.54 6.33 -6.17
CA ALA A 22 -10.09 6.25 -6.34
C ALA A 22 -9.35 6.19 -4.99
N PHE A 23 -9.77 7.00 -4.03
CA PHE A 23 -9.16 7.04 -2.70
C PHE A 23 -9.38 5.74 -1.91
N ILE A 24 -10.60 5.19 -1.92
CA ILE A 24 -10.92 3.92 -1.25
C ILE A 24 -10.09 2.78 -1.83
N ILE A 25 -9.98 2.71 -3.17
CA ILE A 25 -9.17 1.70 -3.85
C ILE A 25 -7.68 1.86 -3.48
N ALA A 26 -7.17 3.10 -3.47
CA ALA A 26 -5.77 3.36 -3.10
C ALA A 26 -5.44 2.89 -1.67
N ILE A 27 -6.32 3.18 -0.70
CA ILE A 27 -6.14 2.73 0.68
C ILE A 27 -6.21 1.21 0.78
N ALA A 28 -7.22 0.60 0.15
CA ALA A 28 -7.40 -0.85 0.19
C ALA A 28 -6.20 -1.59 -0.44
N LEU A 29 -5.68 -1.09 -1.57
CA LEU A 29 -4.51 -1.66 -2.24
C LEU A 29 -3.25 -1.54 -1.37
N THR A 30 -3.02 -0.37 -0.78
CA THR A 30 -1.91 -0.12 0.14
C THR A 30 -1.94 -1.11 1.31
N SER A 31 -3.11 -1.30 1.92
CA SER A 31 -3.31 -2.26 3.03
C SER A 31 -3.08 -3.70 2.59
N LEU A 32 -3.56 -4.09 1.40
CA LEU A 32 -3.35 -5.42 0.84
C LEU A 32 -1.85 -5.72 0.64
N ILE A 33 -1.12 -4.80 0.02
CA ILE A 33 0.32 -4.93 -0.19
C ILE A 33 1.02 -5.04 1.16
N GLN A 34 0.67 -4.17 2.11
CA GLN A 34 1.26 -4.18 3.44
C GLN A 34 1.00 -5.50 4.19
N SER A 35 -0.19 -6.08 4.05
CA SER A 35 -0.52 -7.40 4.61
C SER A 35 0.34 -8.50 4.01
N ILE A 36 0.54 -8.50 2.69
CA ILE A 36 1.43 -9.45 2.01
C ILE A 36 2.86 -9.31 2.53
N VAL A 37 3.36 -8.08 2.64
CA VAL A 37 4.71 -7.84 3.14
C VAL A 37 4.86 -8.32 4.59
N ASN A 38 3.96 -7.89 5.46
CA ASN A 38 4.02 -8.19 6.89
C ASN A 38 3.83 -9.68 7.20
N ASN A 39 2.91 -10.36 6.51
CA ASN A 39 2.44 -11.69 6.90
C ASN A 39 3.09 -12.82 6.09
N LEU A 40 3.60 -12.52 4.88
CA LEU A 40 4.25 -13.52 4.04
C LEU A 40 5.74 -13.21 3.87
N ILE A 41 6.08 -12.00 3.43
CA ILE A 41 7.44 -11.68 3.01
C ILE A 41 8.38 -11.52 4.21
N MET A 42 7.99 -10.76 5.23
CA MET A 42 8.82 -10.53 6.41
C MET A 42 9.17 -11.84 7.14
N PRO A 43 8.23 -12.75 7.44
CA PRO A 43 8.58 -14.05 8.04
C PRO A 43 9.58 -14.88 7.22
N ILE A 44 9.51 -14.80 5.89
CA ILE A 44 10.45 -15.50 5.00
C ILE A 44 11.83 -14.86 5.04
N ILE A 45 11.92 -13.52 4.97
CA ILE A 45 13.20 -12.80 5.03
C ILE A 45 13.86 -12.98 6.40
N THR A 46 13.07 -12.96 7.47
CA THR A 46 13.54 -13.09 8.85
C THR A 46 13.36 -14.50 9.38
N PHE A 47 13.48 -15.53 8.53
CA PHE A 47 13.24 -16.93 8.94
C PHE A 47 14.09 -17.38 10.14
N PHE A 48 15.23 -16.72 10.36
CA PHE A 48 16.13 -16.96 11.48
C PHE A 48 15.61 -16.38 12.82
N ILE A 49 14.55 -15.58 12.80
CA ILE A 49 13.90 -15.06 14.01
C ILE A 49 12.80 -16.03 14.45
N PRO A 50 12.91 -16.62 15.66
CA PRO A 50 11.92 -17.55 16.18
C PRO A 50 10.51 -16.96 16.21
N GLY A 51 9.52 -17.77 15.82
CA GLY A 51 8.10 -17.41 15.92
C GLY A 51 7.66 -16.25 15.02
N GLY A 52 8.47 -15.83 14.05
CA GLY A 52 8.14 -14.69 13.19
C GLY A 52 8.09 -13.36 13.97
N ALA A 53 8.78 -13.26 15.11
CA ALA A 53 8.82 -12.09 15.98
C ALA A 53 9.65 -10.92 15.39
N TRP A 54 9.68 -10.78 14.06
CA TRP A 54 10.44 -9.75 13.35
C TRP A 54 10.05 -8.34 13.74
N ARG A 55 8.79 -8.13 14.15
CA ARG A 55 8.30 -6.84 14.65
C ARG A 55 9.04 -6.36 15.90
N ASN A 56 9.52 -7.30 16.71
CA ASN A 56 10.23 -7.03 17.97
C ASN A 56 11.76 -7.11 17.80
N ALA A 57 12.24 -7.31 16.58
CA ALA A 57 13.66 -7.45 16.32
C ALA A 57 14.36 -6.10 16.52
N ALA A 58 15.22 -6.04 17.53
CA ALA A 58 15.93 -4.83 17.91
C ALA A 58 17.38 -5.16 18.31
N PHE A 59 18.28 -4.21 18.08
CA PHE A 59 19.64 -4.25 18.62
C PHE A 59 19.68 -3.38 19.87
N ALA A 60 20.15 -3.93 20.98
CA ALA A 60 20.45 -3.17 22.18
C ALA A 60 21.92 -2.76 22.17
N ILE A 61 22.19 -1.46 22.14
CA ILE A 61 23.53 -0.88 22.23
C ILE A 61 23.55 -0.01 23.49
N GLY A 62 23.96 -0.59 24.61
CA GLY A 62 23.88 0.05 25.92
C GLY A 62 22.42 0.42 26.26
N PRO A 63 22.10 1.69 26.56
CA PRO A 63 20.74 2.12 26.86
C PRO A 63 19.87 2.33 25.61
N ILE A 64 20.41 2.20 24.40
CA ILE A 64 19.71 2.50 23.15
C ILE A 64 19.15 1.20 22.56
N ILE A 65 17.84 1.16 22.32
CA ILE A 65 17.14 0.07 21.63
C ILE A 65 16.83 0.54 20.21
N LEU A 66 17.45 -0.10 19.21
CA LEU A 66 17.23 0.21 17.79
C LEU A 66 16.37 -0.89 17.14
N PRO A 67 15.08 -0.64 16.87
CA PRO A 67 14.17 -1.63 16.28
C PRO A 67 14.41 -1.78 14.77
N TRP A 68 15.42 -2.55 14.41
CA TRP A 68 15.79 -2.78 13.00
C TRP A 68 14.73 -3.55 12.21
N GLY A 69 13.91 -4.38 12.87
CA GLY A 69 12.87 -5.16 12.20
C GLY A 69 11.77 -4.28 11.59
N ALA A 70 11.39 -3.20 12.27
CA ALA A 70 10.44 -2.22 11.75
C ALA A 70 11.01 -1.44 10.56
N LEU A 71 12.29 -1.07 10.63
CA LEU A 71 12.99 -0.40 9.54
C LEU A 71 13.09 -1.29 8.30
N LEU A 72 13.46 -2.57 8.48
CA LEU A 72 13.54 -3.54 7.39
C LEU A 72 12.18 -3.72 6.72
N ASN A 73 11.11 -3.85 7.50
CA ASN A 73 9.75 -3.93 6.96
C ASN A 73 9.38 -2.69 6.13
N ALA A 74 9.66 -1.49 6.63
CA ALA A 74 9.39 -0.26 5.91
C ALA A 74 10.15 -0.19 4.57
N LEU A 75 11.41 -0.63 4.56
CA LEU A 75 12.25 -0.66 3.36
C LEU A 75 11.72 -1.66 2.34
N VAL A 76 11.44 -2.90 2.77
CA VAL A 76 10.87 -3.94 1.90
C VAL A 76 9.52 -3.52 1.35
N TYR A 77 8.65 -2.99 2.20
CA TYR A 77 7.35 -2.48 1.81
C TYR A 77 7.45 -1.36 0.77
N PHE A 78 8.35 -0.40 0.96
CA PHE A 78 8.60 0.68 0.02
C PHE A 78 9.05 0.16 -1.35
N VAL A 79 9.99 -0.77 -1.40
CA VAL A 79 10.47 -1.37 -2.65
C VAL A 79 9.33 -2.09 -3.38
N ILE A 80 8.50 -2.84 -2.66
CA ILE A 80 7.40 -3.60 -3.25
C ILE A 80 6.29 -2.68 -3.77
N ILE A 81 5.85 -1.71 -2.98
CA ILE A 81 4.80 -0.78 -3.44
C ILE A 81 5.29 0.06 -4.63
N ALA A 82 6.55 0.52 -4.61
CA ALA A 82 7.14 1.23 -5.75
C ALA A 82 7.17 0.36 -7.01
N PHE A 83 7.55 -0.92 -6.88
CA PHE A 83 7.55 -1.87 -7.99
C PHE A 83 6.14 -2.14 -8.54
N VAL A 84 5.14 -2.31 -7.67
CA VAL A 84 3.74 -2.50 -8.09
C VAL A 84 3.20 -1.27 -8.81
N VAL A 85 3.43 -0.06 -8.26
CA VAL A 85 3.02 1.19 -8.91
C VAL A 85 3.71 1.37 -10.26
N PHE A 86 5.02 1.08 -10.35
CA PHE A 86 5.76 1.09 -11.61
C PHE A 86 5.18 0.11 -12.63
N MET A 87 4.84 -1.11 -12.21
CA MET A 87 4.20 -2.09 -13.09
C MET A 87 2.86 -1.60 -13.63
N ILE A 88 2.01 -1.04 -12.78
CA ILE A 88 0.70 -0.49 -13.18
C ILE A 88 0.90 0.64 -14.20
N ALA A 89 1.76 1.60 -13.90
CA ALA A 89 2.07 2.71 -14.80
C ALA A 89 2.61 2.22 -16.15
N ARG A 90 3.51 1.22 -16.12
CA ARG A 90 4.05 0.60 -17.34
C ARG A 90 2.97 -0.10 -18.17
N SER A 91 2.02 -0.77 -17.53
CA SER A 91 0.92 -1.44 -18.24
C SER A 91 0.01 -0.44 -18.93
N MET A 92 -0.34 0.67 -18.27
CA MET A 92 -1.14 1.75 -18.87
C MET A 92 -0.44 2.39 -20.07
N LEU A 93 0.87 2.65 -19.98
CA LEU A 93 1.67 3.22 -21.08
C LEU A 93 1.82 2.27 -22.28
N LYS A 94 1.63 0.95 -22.11
CA LYS A 94 1.65 0.00 -23.22
C LYS A 94 0.36 0.05 -24.04
N GLU A 95 -0.79 0.23 -23.41
CA GLU A 95 -2.09 0.26 -24.09
C GLU A 95 -2.20 1.44 -25.06
N GLU A 96 -1.61 2.59 -24.72
CA GLU A 96 -1.59 3.78 -25.59
C GLU A 96 -0.82 3.58 -26.91
N LYS A 97 0.09 2.59 -26.96
CA LYS A 97 0.82 2.22 -28.18
C LYS A 97 0.06 1.22 -29.06
N VAL A 98 -0.97 0.56 -28.54
CA VAL A 98 -1.70 -0.52 -29.22
C VAL A 98 -2.93 -0.01 -29.98
N THR A 99 -3.45 1.17 -29.65
CA THR A 99 -4.57 1.83 -30.36
C THR A 99 -4.13 2.72 -31.53
N LYS A 100 -2.87 2.67 -31.96
CA LYS A 100 -2.49 3.17 -33.30
C LYS A 100 -2.89 2.15 -34.37
N LYS A 101 -4.19 2.03 -34.62
CA LYS A 101 -4.75 1.48 -35.85
C LYS A 101 -6.11 2.11 -36.11
#